data_AF-A0A4P5RYX3-F1
#
_entry.id   AF-A0A4P5RYX3-F1
#
_cell.length_a   1.000
_cell.length_b   1.000
_cell.length_c   1.000
_cell.angle_alpha   90.00
_cell.angle_beta   90.00
_cell.angle_gamma   90.00
#
_symmetry.space_group_name_H-M   'P 1'
#
loop_
_entity.id
_entity.type
_entity.pdbx_description
1 polymer ?
#
loop_
_entity_poly.entity_id
_entity_poly.type
_entity_poly.pdbx_seq_one_letter_code
_entity_poly.pdbx_strand_id
1 'polypeptide(L)'
;MANGSSAKRVARLAQKGKGKKVRFQGGTLFPAVMTIIVVLGIVLIGYARESAPSKNTPPTANDHWHVAYGFYRCADPSSSTNDGKFLDNLVGNKEEPLDPNFIKYGIHSHDDGVLHWHPSALASGNRAKLGVFFDVYGISVTKDKIVFPDDQNGGVTYDVKVDKCKDSKGKTVDAVVKVVVWDQYDDPSQKKLFITDFDNIRIKKDGLAITIAYVAADADVPIPPTATNLPELGAKDQGGVTSTTIAGATSTTIAGATSTTIAGATTTSNG
;
A
#
# COMPACT_ATOMS: atom_id res chain seq x y z
N MET A 1 68.63 34.39 -56.23
CA MET A 1 67.95 33.42 -55.34
C MET A 1 68.45 33.68 -53.93
N ALA A 2 67.68 33.74 -52.85
CA ALA A 2 66.25 33.65 -52.59
C ALA A 2 66.03 34.23 -51.18
N ASN A 3 64.91 34.89 -50.89
CA ASN A 3 64.14 34.69 -49.64
C ASN A 3 63.03 35.73 -49.45
N GLY A 4 61.87 35.25 -49.04
CA GLY A 4 60.81 36.10 -48.49
C GLY A 4 59.39 35.55 -48.62
N SER A 5 59.16 34.50 -49.41
CA SER A 5 57.81 33.94 -49.61
C SER A 5 57.39 32.95 -48.50
N SER A 6 58.33 32.34 -47.79
CA SER A 6 58.03 31.32 -46.77
C SER A 6 57.58 31.90 -45.43
N ALA A 7 58.06 33.09 -45.05
CA ALA A 7 57.73 33.70 -43.75
C ALA A 7 56.25 34.12 -43.65
N LYS A 8 55.64 34.60 -44.75
CA LYS A 8 54.22 35.02 -44.76
C LYS A 8 53.24 33.84 -44.73
N ARG A 9 53.63 32.66 -45.24
CA ARG A 9 52.79 31.45 -45.16
C ARG A 9 52.86 30.77 -43.79
N VAL A 10 54.02 30.80 -43.13
CA VAL A 10 54.19 30.28 -41.76
C VAL A 10 53.47 31.17 -40.74
N ALA A 11 53.46 32.50 -40.93
CA ALA A 11 52.71 33.42 -40.08
C ALA A 11 51.18 33.23 -40.15
N ARG A 12 50.63 32.87 -41.31
CA ARG A 12 49.18 32.60 -41.49
C ARG A 12 48.72 31.30 -40.86
N LEU A 13 49.60 30.29 -40.77
CA LEU A 13 49.30 29.02 -40.11
C LEU A 13 49.37 29.14 -38.59
N ALA A 14 50.26 29.99 -38.05
CA ALA A 14 50.35 30.26 -36.62
C ALA A 14 49.11 31.01 -36.07
N GLN A 15 48.43 31.84 -36.87
CA GLN A 15 47.18 32.47 -36.46
C GLN A 15 45.96 31.55 -36.51
N LYS A 16 45.99 30.46 -37.29
CA LYS A 16 44.86 29.53 -37.44
C LYS A 16 44.86 28.39 -36.42
N GLY A 17 45.96 28.22 -35.68
CA GLY A 17 46.13 27.21 -34.62
C GLY A 17 45.78 27.67 -33.21
N LYS A 18 45.25 28.90 -33.03
CA LYS A 18 44.60 29.28 -31.77
C LYS A 18 43.29 28.53 -31.65
N GLY A 19 43.38 27.25 -31.27
CA GLY A 19 42.26 26.48 -30.77
C GLY A 19 41.57 27.34 -29.73
N LYS A 20 40.34 27.75 -30.05
CA LYS A 20 39.46 28.41 -29.09
C LYS A 20 39.31 27.38 -27.98
N LYS A 21 40.12 27.49 -26.91
CA LYS A 21 39.91 26.71 -25.71
C LYS A 21 38.52 27.11 -25.27
N VAL A 22 37.54 26.28 -25.60
CA VAL A 22 36.26 26.25 -24.90
C VAL A 22 36.64 25.87 -23.49
N ARG A 23 36.96 26.90 -22.69
CA ARG A 23 36.83 26.77 -21.24
C ARG A 23 35.35 26.50 -21.09
N PHE A 24 35.00 25.24 -20.88
CA PHE A 24 33.78 24.94 -20.17
C PHE A 24 33.95 25.62 -18.81
N GLN A 25 33.61 26.90 -18.73
CA GLN A 25 33.09 27.50 -17.51
C GLN A 25 31.72 26.83 -17.27
N GLY A 26 31.72 25.51 -17.10
CA GLY A 26 30.63 24.85 -16.39
C GLY A 26 30.79 25.35 -14.98
N GLY A 27 30.08 26.43 -14.65
CA GLY A 27 30.11 27.01 -13.32
C GLY A 27 29.84 25.90 -12.32
N THR A 28 30.65 25.83 -11.27
CA THR A 28 30.46 24.91 -10.14
C THR A 28 29.07 25.04 -9.52
N LEU A 29 28.34 26.11 -9.87
CA LEU A 29 26.94 26.34 -9.54
C LEU A 29 26.01 25.18 -9.93
N PHE A 30 26.10 24.63 -11.15
CA PHE A 30 25.21 23.55 -11.57
C PHE A 30 25.41 22.26 -10.73
N PRO A 31 26.63 21.70 -10.60
CA PRO A 31 26.84 20.53 -9.74
C PRO A 31 26.60 20.83 -8.24
N ALA A 32 26.86 22.05 -7.78
CA ALA A 32 26.58 22.45 -6.39
C ALA A 32 25.07 22.44 -6.08
N VAL A 33 24.25 23.02 -6.98
CA VAL A 33 22.79 23.01 -6.84
C VAL A 33 22.24 21.58 -6.89
N MET A 34 22.74 20.74 -7.80
CA MET A 34 22.34 19.33 -7.86
C MET A 34 22.68 18.58 -6.58
N THR A 35 23.85 18.83 -5.98
CA THR A 35 24.25 18.21 -4.71
C THR A 35 23.30 18.60 -3.58
N ILE A 36 22.91 19.88 -3.51
CA ILE A 36 21.95 20.37 -2.50
C ILE A 36 20.59 19.69 -2.68
N ILE A 37 20.09 19.56 -3.90
CA ILE A 37 18.81 18.89 -4.18
C ILE A 37 18.87 17.40 -3.78
N VAL A 38 19.96 16.70 -4.08
CA VAL A 38 20.14 15.30 -3.69
C VAL A 38 20.16 15.15 -2.16
N VAL A 39 20.89 16.01 -1.46
CA VAL A 39 20.93 16.01 0.01
C VAL A 39 19.55 16.31 0.60
N LEU A 40 18.85 17.33 0.08
CA LEU A 40 17.48 17.64 0.49
C LEU A 40 16.53 16.46 0.23
N GLY A 41 16.66 15.78 -0.92
CA GLY A 41 15.89 14.59 -1.24
C GLY A 41 16.13 13.45 -0.25
N ILE A 42 17.40 13.17 0.10
CA ILE A 42 17.75 12.15 1.09
C ILE A 42 17.21 12.52 2.47
N VAL A 43 17.31 13.80 2.86
CA VAL A 43 16.76 14.30 4.13
C VAL A 43 15.24 14.18 4.16
N LEU A 44 14.54 14.53 3.08
CA LEU A 44 13.08 14.39 2.98
C LEU A 44 12.65 12.92 3.00
N ILE A 45 13.36 12.03 2.32
CA ILE A 45 13.10 10.58 2.38
C ILE A 45 13.36 10.08 3.81
N GLY A 46 14.45 10.50 4.45
CA GLY A 46 14.75 10.16 5.84
C GLY A 46 13.65 10.62 6.79
N TYR A 47 13.23 11.88 6.66
CA TYR A 47 12.14 12.48 7.43
C TYR A 47 10.81 11.75 7.19
N ALA A 48 10.46 11.43 5.95
CA ALA A 48 9.25 10.68 5.63
C ALA A 48 9.26 9.28 6.25
N ARG A 49 10.42 8.60 6.28
CA ARG A 49 10.57 7.30 6.94
C ARG A 49 10.51 7.39 8.46
N GLU A 50 10.99 8.48 9.06
CA GLU A 50 10.94 8.69 10.52
C GLU A 50 9.57 9.19 10.99
N SER A 51 8.86 9.96 10.17
CA SER A 51 7.50 10.44 10.43
C SER A 51 6.44 9.35 10.31
N ALA A 52 6.79 8.19 9.76
CA ALA A 52 5.95 7.01 9.86
C ALA A 52 5.76 6.66 11.35
N PRO A 53 4.53 6.55 11.85
CA PRO A 53 4.27 6.40 13.28
C PRO A 53 5.06 5.23 13.88
N SER A 54 5.56 5.44 15.09
CA SER A 54 6.47 4.52 15.77
C SER A 54 5.87 3.10 15.87
N LYS A 55 6.75 2.11 15.68
CA LYS A 55 6.44 0.67 15.71
C LYS A 55 5.71 0.30 17.02
N ASN A 56 4.40 0.03 16.96
CA ASN A 56 3.47 -0.39 18.02
C ASN A 56 2.49 0.67 18.57
N THR A 57 2.41 1.88 18.02
CA THR A 57 1.36 2.82 18.46
C THR A 57 0.05 2.43 17.80
N PRO A 58 -0.97 1.93 18.51
CA PRO A 58 -2.27 1.63 17.91
C PRO A 58 -2.95 2.89 17.35
N PRO A 59 -3.90 2.74 16.41
CA PRO A 59 -4.49 3.87 15.74
C PRO A 59 -5.41 4.63 16.69
N THR A 60 -5.56 5.90 16.39
CA THR A 60 -6.38 6.88 17.09
C THR A 60 -7.52 7.34 16.18
N ALA A 61 -8.51 8.03 16.74
CA ALA A 61 -9.74 8.33 16.02
C ALA A 61 -9.62 9.25 14.78
N ASN A 62 -8.42 9.81 14.54
CA ASN A 62 -8.14 10.66 13.39
C ASN A 62 -7.24 9.96 12.35
N ASP A 63 -6.86 8.70 12.59
CA ASP A 63 -5.96 7.96 11.71
C ASP A 63 -6.72 7.29 10.56
N HIS A 64 -6.05 7.22 9.40
CA HIS A 64 -6.49 6.45 8.24
C HIS A 64 -5.42 5.44 7.90
N TRP A 65 -5.66 4.18 8.25
CA TRP A 65 -4.70 3.10 7.98
C TRP A 65 -5.26 2.12 6.96
N HIS A 66 -4.37 1.63 6.13
CA HIS A 66 -4.62 0.70 5.05
C HIS A 66 -3.80 -0.55 5.31
N VAL A 67 -4.48 -1.69 5.31
CA VAL A 67 -3.85 -3.00 5.52
C VAL A 67 -4.23 -3.89 4.36
N ALA A 68 -3.25 -4.34 3.59
CA ALA A 68 -3.53 -5.34 2.56
C ALA A 68 -3.95 -6.64 3.26
N TYR A 69 -5.05 -7.25 2.84
CA TYR A 69 -5.48 -8.52 3.40
C TYR A 69 -5.85 -9.53 2.32
N GLY A 70 -5.83 -10.80 2.68
CA GLY A 70 -6.33 -11.87 1.83
C GLY A 70 -6.61 -13.14 2.60
N PHE A 71 -7.63 -13.88 2.16
CA PHE A 71 -7.86 -15.24 2.62
C PHE A 71 -7.19 -16.19 1.63
N TYR A 72 -6.32 -17.07 2.11
CA TYR A 72 -5.55 -17.98 1.27
C TYR A 72 -5.89 -19.41 1.62
N ARG A 73 -6.26 -20.22 0.64
CA ARG A 73 -6.50 -21.65 0.85
C ARG A 73 -5.52 -22.50 0.08
N CYS A 74 -5.17 -23.66 0.65
CA CYS A 74 -4.44 -24.71 -0.06
C CYS A 74 -5.24 -25.23 -1.27
N ALA A 75 -4.54 -25.97 -2.13
CA ALA A 75 -5.20 -26.73 -3.18
C ALA A 75 -6.13 -27.79 -2.58
N ASP A 76 -7.32 -27.92 -3.18
CA ASP A 76 -8.25 -29.00 -2.90
C ASP A 76 -7.56 -30.36 -3.16
N PRO A 77 -7.76 -31.39 -2.31
CA PRO A 77 -7.22 -32.73 -2.56
C PRO A 77 -7.61 -33.31 -3.93
N SER A 78 -8.76 -32.91 -4.48
CA SER A 78 -9.24 -33.28 -5.81
C SER A 78 -8.63 -32.44 -6.96
N SER A 79 -7.94 -31.35 -6.65
CA SER A 79 -7.30 -30.48 -7.65
C SER A 79 -6.19 -31.23 -8.40
N SER A 80 -6.04 -30.95 -9.70
CA SER A 80 -4.91 -31.43 -10.50
C SER A 80 -3.59 -30.72 -10.18
N THR A 81 -3.65 -29.57 -9.51
CA THR A 81 -2.49 -28.80 -9.05
C THR A 81 -2.35 -28.86 -7.52
N ASN A 82 -1.15 -28.53 -7.03
CA ASN A 82 -0.88 -28.42 -5.58
C ASN A 82 -0.84 -26.95 -5.12
N ASP A 83 -1.19 -26.02 -6.01
CA ASP A 83 -1.07 -24.58 -5.75
C ASP A 83 -2.26 -24.10 -4.93
N GLY A 84 -1.97 -23.50 -3.77
CA GLY A 84 -2.97 -22.74 -3.05
C GLY A 84 -3.32 -21.45 -3.79
N LYS A 85 -4.50 -20.90 -3.49
CA LYS A 85 -4.99 -19.67 -4.10
C LYS A 85 -5.60 -18.73 -3.07
N PHE A 86 -5.55 -17.45 -3.37
CA PHE A 86 -6.36 -16.47 -2.68
C PHE A 86 -7.84 -16.67 -3.03
N LEU A 87 -8.69 -16.50 -2.02
CA LEU A 87 -10.13 -16.41 -2.17
C LEU A 87 -10.52 -15.02 -2.67
N ASP A 88 -11.80 -14.88 -3.00
CA ASP A 88 -12.33 -13.60 -3.43
C ASP A 88 -12.28 -12.60 -2.26
N ASN A 89 -12.06 -11.33 -2.60
CA ASN A 89 -12.11 -10.24 -1.64
C ASN A 89 -13.48 -10.20 -0.97
N LEU A 90 -13.52 -9.68 0.25
CA LEU A 90 -14.80 -9.50 0.93
C LEU A 90 -15.61 -8.46 0.18
N VAL A 91 -16.91 -8.69 0.07
CA VAL A 91 -17.82 -7.84 -0.70
C VAL A 91 -18.69 -6.97 0.20
N GLY A 92 -19.12 -5.84 -0.33
CA GLY A 92 -19.97 -4.89 0.36
C GLY A 92 -19.13 -3.95 1.21
N ASN A 93 -18.97 -2.72 0.71
CA ASN A 93 -18.14 -1.68 1.33
C ASN A 93 -18.63 -1.20 2.70
N LYS A 94 -19.83 -1.58 3.13
CA LYS A 94 -20.47 -1.22 4.41
C LYS A 94 -20.75 0.27 4.61
N GLU A 95 -20.34 1.11 3.66
CA GLU A 95 -20.69 2.53 3.58
C GLU A 95 -22.07 2.71 2.94
N GLU A 96 -22.42 1.86 1.95
CA GLU A 96 -23.71 1.90 1.28
C GLU A 96 -24.23 0.48 0.92
N PRO A 97 -25.39 0.05 1.46
CA PRO A 97 -26.13 0.70 2.53
C PRO A 97 -25.30 0.72 3.82
N LEU A 98 -25.53 1.75 4.64
CA LEU A 98 -24.75 2.00 5.83
C LEU A 98 -24.92 0.87 6.87
N ASP A 99 -23.82 0.16 7.16
CA ASP A 99 -23.82 -0.94 8.12
C ASP A 99 -23.64 -0.42 9.57
N PRO A 100 -24.42 -0.89 10.55
CA PRO A 100 -24.25 -0.50 11.94
C PRO A 100 -22.85 -0.77 12.52
N ASN A 101 -22.18 -1.84 12.10
CA ASN A 101 -20.81 -2.14 12.52
C ASN A 101 -19.81 -1.19 11.89
N PHE A 102 -20.03 -0.76 10.64
CA PHE A 102 -19.23 0.30 10.05
C PHE A 102 -19.39 1.62 10.82
N ILE A 103 -20.60 2.04 11.17
CA ILE A 103 -20.80 3.25 12.01
C ILE A 103 -20.09 3.09 13.37
N LYS A 104 -20.18 1.89 13.96
CA LYS A 104 -19.65 1.60 15.29
C LYS A 104 -18.13 1.61 15.32
N TYR A 105 -17.47 1.07 14.30
CA TYR A 105 -16.03 0.83 14.32
C TYR A 105 -15.24 1.68 13.31
N GLY A 106 -15.87 2.09 12.21
CA GLY A 106 -15.27 2.82 11.09
C GLY A 106 -14.30 1.97 10.27
N ILE A 107 -14.53 0.66 10.22
CA ILE A 107 -13.66 -0.31 9.56
C ILE A 107 -14.43 -0.98 8.42
N HIS A 108 -13.83 -1.07 7.24
CA HIS A 108 -14.42 -1.69 6.05
C HIS A 108 -13.35 -2.08 5.01
N SER A 109 -13.80 -2.50 3.83
CA SER A 109 -13.02 -2.85 2.63
C SER A 109 -13.81 -2.42 1.40
N HIS A 110 -13.15 -1.91 0.36
CA HIS A 110 -13.83 -1.50 -0.90
C HIS A 110 -13.87 -2.63 -1.93
N ASP A 111 -13.97 -3.87 -1.48
CA ASP A 111 -13.93 -5.09 -2.30
C ASP A 111 -12.60 -5.27 -3.05
N ASP A 112 -11.57 -4.53 -2.65
CA ASP A 112 -10.27 -4.39 -3.31
C ASP A 112 -9.15 -5.16 -2.58
N GLY A 113 -9.50 -5.85 -1.48
CA GLY A 113 -8.55 -6.60 -0.64
C GLY A 113 -7.65 -5.69 0.18
N VAL A 114 -8.11 -4.47 0.45
CA VAL A 114 -7.56 -3.55 1.43
C VAL A 114 -8.56 -3.38 2.56
N LEU A 115 -8.07 -3.53 3.78
CA LEU A 115 -8.80 -3.19 4.99
C LEU A 115 -8.53 -1.72 5.24
N HIS A 116 -9.60 -0.94 5.23
CA HIS A 116 -9.62 0.49 5.53
C HIS A 116 -9.99 0.67 7.00
N TRP A 117 -9.09 1.31 7.74
CA TRP A 117 -9.20 1.47 9.18
C TRP A 117 -9.32 2.95 9.52
N HIS A 118 -10.56 3.43 9.68
CA HIS A 118 -10.93 4.78 10.14
C HIS A 118 -11.51 4.68 11.56
N PRO A 119 -10.70 4.40 12.58
CA PRO A 119 -11.22 3.83 13.79
C PRO A 119 -12.05 4.83 14.57
N SER A 120 -13.21 4.39 15.03
CA SER A 120 -13.90 5.05 16.13
C SER A 120 -13.16 4.81 17.46
N ALA A 121 -13.66 5.39 18.55
CA ALA A 121 -13.16 5.10 19.90
C ALA A 121 -13.25 3.60 20.28
N LEU A 122 -14.08 2.81 19.60
CA LEU A 122 -14.24 1.38 19.83
C LEU A 122 -13.26 0.51 19.03
N ALA A 123 -12.61 1.06 18.01
CA ALA A 123 -11.59 0.39 17.19
C ALA A 123 -10.20 1.04 17.28
N SER A 124 -10.02 1.99 18.21
CA SER A 124 -8.76 2.67 18.50
C SER A 124 -7.98 2.01 19.64
N GLY A 125 -6.68 2.32 19.74
CA GLY A 125 -5.88 1.95 20.89
C GLY A 125 -5.70 0.42 21.04
N ASN A 126 -5.82 -0.08 22.26
CA ASN A 126 -5.76 -1.52 22.53
C ASN A 126 -6.93 -2.31 21.94
N ARG A 127 -7.96 -1.63 21.41
CA ARG A 127 -9.09 -2.25 20.72
C ARG A 127 -8.86 -2.44 19.23
N ALA A 128 -7.77 -1.90 18.68
CA ALA A 128 -7.41 -2.09 17.28
C ALA A 128 -6.90 -3.51 17.03
N LYS A 129 -7.85 -4.41 16.78
CA LYS A 129 -7.64 -5.85 16.70
C LYS A 129 -8.37 -6.42 15.49
N LEU A 130 -7.74 -7.37 14.81
CA LEU A 130 -8.25 -7.98 13.58
C LEU A 130 -9.65 -8.56 13.74
N GLY A 131 -10.02 -9.04 14.94
CA GLY A 131 -11.37 -9.52 15.24
C GLY A 131 -12.47 -8.48 14.98
N VAL A 132 -12.19 -7.18 15.11
CA VAL A 132 -13.17 -6.12 14.79
C VAL A 132 -13.52 -6.14 13.29
N PHE A 133 -12.55 -6.41 12.43
CA PHE A 133 -12.80 -6.55 11.00
C PHE A 133 -13.63 -7.80 10.69
N PHE A 134 -13.35 -8.90 11.39
CA PHE A 134 -14.15 -10.11 11.28
C PHE A 134 -15.60 -9.89 11.73
N ASP A 135 -15.82 -9.15 12.83
CA ASP A 135 -17.16 -8.79 13.31
C ASP A 135 -17.95 -7.96 12.28
N VAL A 136 -17.30 -7.01 11.60
CA VAL A 136 -17.93 -6.17 10.55
C VAL A 136 -18.47 -7.03 9.40
N TYR A 137 -17.72 -8.06 9.01
CA TYR A 137 -18.08 -8.94 7.90
C TYR A 137 -18.74 -10.25 8.33
N GLY A 138 -19.03 -10.44 9.62
CA GLY A 138 -19.66 -11.65 10.15
C GLY A 138 -18.82 -12.93 9.98
N ILE A 139 -17.51 -12.80 9.85
CA ILE A 139 -16.59 -13.93 9.62
C ILE A 139 -16.14 -14.48 10.98
N SER A 140 -16.04 -15.80 11.10
CA SER A 140 -15.43 -16.42 12.29
C SER A 140 -14.12 -17.10 11.92
N VAL A 141 -13.02 -16.66 12.52
CA VAL A 141 -11.68 -17.24 12.30
C VAL A 141 -11.16 -17.80 13.61
N THR A 142 -11.07 -19.13 13.69
CA THR A 142 -10.55 -19.84 14.85
C THR A 142 -9.45 -20.81 14.43
N LYS A 143 -8.70 -21.37 15.39
CA LYS A 143 -7.69 -22.40 15.09
C LYS A 143 -8.27 -23.65 14.40
N ASP A 144 -9.56 -23.89 14.59
CA ASP A 144 -10.24 -25.10 14.11
C ASP A 144 -11.00 -24.86 12.80
N LYS A 145 -11.44 -23.63 12.52
CA LYS A 145 -12.23 -23.34 11.32
C LYS A 145 -12.23 -21.87 10.92
N ILE A 146 -12.50 -21.64 9.64
CA ILE A 146 -12.88 -20.35 9.04
C ILE A 146 -14.32 -20.48 8.54
N VAL A 147 -15.21 -19.62 9.00
CA VAL A 147 -16.63 -19.59 8.60
C VAL A 147 -16.92 -18.26 7.94
N PHE A 148 -17.34 -18.31 6.68
CA PHE A 148 -17.87 -17.15 5.97
C PHE A 148 -19.41 -17.15 6.03
N PRO A 149 -20.05 -15.98 6.17
CA PRO A 149 -21.50 -15.87 5.99
C PRO A 149 -21.87 -15.99 4.50
N ASP A 150 -23.16 -16.22 4.21
CA ASP A 150 -23.67 -16.53 2.87
C ASP A 150 -23.31 -15.48 1.80
N ASP A 151 -23.22 -14.21 2.20
CA ASP A 151 -22.86 -13.08 1.33
C ASP A 151 -21.35 -13.01 1.03
N GLN A 152 -20.52 -13.80 1.71
CA GLN A 152 -19.06 -13.78 1.57
C GLN A 152 -18.54 -15.14 1.12
N ASN A 153 -17.76 -15.18 0.05
CA ASN A 153 -17.13 -16.42 -0.44
C ASN A 153 -18.10 -17.63 -0.57
N GLY A 154 -19.39 -17.35 -0.80
CA GLY A 154 -20.45 -18.35 -0.92
C GLY A 154 -20.83 -19.08 0.36
N GLY A 155 -20.60 -18.50 1.55
CA GLY A 155 -20.99 -19.13 2.84
C GLY A 155 -20.16 -20.35 3.23
N VAL A 156 -18.99 -20.52 2.61
CA VAL A 156 -18.17 -21.71 2.81
C VAL A 156 -17.62 -21.77 4.25
N THR A 157 -17.56 -22.98 4.81
CA THR A 157 -16.83 -23.28 6.03
C THR A 157 -15.62 -24.15 5.70
N TYR A 158 -14.44 -23.73 6.14
CA TYR A 158 -13.23 -24.55 6.13
C TYR A 158 -12.98 -25.06 7.54
N ASP A 159 -13.05 -26.37 7.76
CA ASP A 159 -12.89 -26.99 9.08
C ASP A 159 -11.73 -28.00 9.05
N VAL A 160 -10.71 -27.72 9.87
CA VAL A 160 -9.44 -28.47 9.91
C VAL A 160 -9.62 -29.94 10.30
N LYS A 161 -10.77 -30.30 10.90
CA LYS A 161 -11.07 -31.67 11.30
C LYS A 161 -11.58 -32.53 10.16
N VAL A 162 -12.13 -31.92 9.12
CA VAL A 162 -12.78 -32.63 8.01
C VAL A 162 -12.08 -32.39 6.69
N ASP A 163 -11.63 -31.16 6.42
CA ASP A 163 -10.98 -30.85 5.14
C ASP A 163 -9.48 -31.13 5.21
N LYS A 164 -8.94 -31.54 4.07
CA LYS A 164 -7.52 -31.80 3.90
C LYS A 164 -6.92 -30.86 2.87
N CYS A 165 -5.62 -30.64 2.99
CA CYS A 165 -4.84 -29.86 2.06
C CYS A 165 -3.85 -30.76 1.32
N LYS A 166 -3.50 -30.42 0.08
CA LYS A 166 -2.23 -30.88 -0.48
C LYS A 166 -1.09 -30.05 0.09
N ASP A 167 -0.03 -30.72 0.54
CA ASP A 167 1.22 -30.09 0.91
C ASP A 167 2.04 -29.68 -0.34
N SER A 168 3.19 -29.04 -0.12
CA SER A 168 4.11 -28.63 -1.19
C SER A 168 4.63 -29.78 -2.06
N LYS A 169 4.49 -31.03 -1.60
CA LYS A 169 4.90 -32.26 -2.29
C LYS A 169 3.71 -33.00 -2.92
N GLY A 170 2.50 -32.43 -2.84
CA GLY A 170 1.27 -33.00 -3.38
C GLY A 170 0.66 -34.11 -2.52
N LYS A 171 1.13 -34.30 -1.29
CA LYS A 171 0.56 -35.26 -0.36
C LYS A 171 -0.63 -34.63 0.37
N THR A 172 -1.72 -35.39 0.47
CA THR A 172 -2.87 -35.00 1.27
C THR A 172 -2.56 -35.08 2.77
N VAL A 173 -2.66 -33.95 3.46
CA VAL A 173 -2.39 -33.78 4.89
C VAL A 173 -3.51 -32.97 5.55
N ASP A 174 -3.54 -32.97 6.88
CA ASP A 174 -4.49 -32.15 7.62
C ASP A 174 -4.19 -30.67 7.42
N ALA A 175 -5.26 -29.88 7.29
CA ALA A 175 -5.17 -28.44 7.20
C ALA A 175 -4.97 -27.81 8.59
N VAL A 176 -4.46 -26.59 8.61
CA VAL A 176 -4.42 -25.73 9.79
C VAL A 176 -4.81 -24.31 9.40
N VAL A 177 -5.38 -23.57 10.35
CA VAL A 177 -5.55 -22.13 10.22
C VAL A 177 -4.30 -21.43 10.76
N LYS A 178 -3.73 -20.53 9.97
CA LYS A 178 -2.67 -19.62 10.42
C LYS A 178 -2.87 -18.23 9.86
N VAL A 179 -2.45 -17.22 10.60
CA VAL A 179 -2.43 -15.84 10.12
C VAL A 179 -0.99 -15.38 10.05
N VAL A 180 -0.59 -14.86 8.89
CA VAL A 180 0.73 -14.26 8.69
C VAL A 180 0.56 -12.76 8.57
N VAL A 181 1.27 -12.02 9.42
CA VAL A 181 1.25 -10.55 9.43
C VAL A 181 2.64 -10.06 9.05
N TRP A 182 2.72 -9.35 7.94
CA TRP A 182 3.91 -8.62 7.54
C TRP A 182 3.86 -7.22 8.13
N ASP A 183 5.00 -6.82 8.66
CA ASP A 183 5.18 -5.53 9.29
C ASP A 183 5.09 -4.40 8.24
N GLN A 184 5.37 -4.63 6.96
CA GLN A 184 5.15 -3.69 5.85
C GLN A 184 4.73 -4.45 4.58
N TYR A 185 3.91 -3.82 3.74
CA TYR A 185 3.37 -4.39 2.50
C TYR A 185 4.44 -4.65 1.43
N ASP A 186 5.55 -3.92 1.46
CA ASP A 186 6.66 -3.98 0.48
C ASP A 186 7.90 -4.69 1.02
N ASP A 187 7.90 -5.12 2.28
CA ASP A 187 9.00 -5.83 2.92
C ASP A 187 8.54 -7.22 3.42
N PRO A 188 8.73 -8.29 2.61
CA PRO A 188 8.33 -9.63 3.01
C PRO A 188 9.24 -10.25 4.10
N SER A 189 10.35 -9.59 4.48
CA SER A 189 11.34 -10.15 5.40
C SER A 189 10.91 -10.11 6.87
N GLN A 190 10.06 -9.14 7.25
CA GLN A 190 9.58 -8.96 8.62
C GLN A 190 8.15 -9.47 8.74
N LYS A 191 8.00 -10.75 9.11
CA LYS A 191 6.68 -11.39 9.29
C LYS A 191 6.52 -12.06 10.64
N LYS A 192 5.28 -12.10 11.13
CA LYS A 192 4.85 -12.81 12.34
C LYS A 192 3.81 -13.85 11.98
N LEU A 193 4.00 -15.06 12.47
CA LEU A 193 3.07 -16.17 12.31
C LEU A 193 2.24 -16.33 13.58
N PHE A 194 0.92 -16.35 13.41
CA PHE A 194 -0.05 -16.67 14.44
C PHE A 194 -0.71 -18.00 14.09
N ILE A 195 -0.88 -18.88 15.08
CA ILE A 195 -1.55 -20.17 14.96
C ILE A 195 -2.82 -20.27 15.82
N THR A 196 -3.10 -19.23 16.59
CA THR A 196 -4.28 -19.11 17.45
C THR A 196 -4.49 -17.63 17.80
N ASP A 197 -5.56 -17.35 18.55
CA ASP A 197 -5.90 -16.02 19.07
C ASP A 197 -6.01 -14.94 17.99
N PHE A 198 -6.58 -15.32 16.84
CA PHE A 198 -6.61 -14.49 15.64
C PHE A 198 -7.36 -13.18 15.83
N ASP A 199 -8.43 -13.20 16.63
CA ASP A 199 -9.23 -12.02 16.95
C ASP A 199 -8.43 -10.94 17.69
N ASN A 200 -7.38 -11.33 18.42
CA ASN A 200 -6.56 -10.42 19.23
C ASN A 200 -5.29 -9.93 18.52
N ILE A 201 -5.09 -10.30 17.24
CA ILE A 201 -3.98 -9.77 16.43
C ILE A 201 -4.15 -8.26 16.31
N ARG A 202 -3.18 -7.51 16.83
CA ARG A 202 -3.26 -6.05 16.87
C ARG A 202 -2.90 -5.42 15.53
N ILE A 203 -3.74 -4.49 15.07
CA ILE A 203 -3.41 -3.55 14.00
C ILE A 203 -2.60 -2.42 14.64
N LYS A 204 -1.34 -2.28 14.22
CA LYS A 204 -0.31 -1.52 14.97
C LYS A 204 0.31 -0.36 14.20
N LYS A 205 0.06 -0.30 12.89
CA LYS A 205 0.53 0.75 11.99
C LYS A 205 -0.19 0.63 10.65
N ASP A 206 -0.11 1.71 9.88
CA ASP A 206 -0.43 1.72 8.46
C ASP A 206 0.55 0.86 7.64
N GLY A 207 0.09 0.40 6.48
CA GLY A 207 0.90 -0.34 5.52
C GLY A 207 1.22 -1.78 5.93
N LEU A 208 0.45 -2.38 6.85
CA LEU A 208 0.58 -3.81 7.15
C LEU A 208 0.08 -4.66 5.97
N ALA A 209 0.50 -5.92 5.93
CA ALA A 209 -0.13 -6.93 5.09
C ALA A 209 -0.48 -8.17 5.91
N ILE A 210 -1.64 -8.77 5.68
CA ILE A 210 -2.18 -9.88 6.48
C ILE A 210 -2.75 -10.96 5.58
N THR A 211 -2.22 -12.18 5.66
CA THR A 211 -2.85 -13.34 5.03
C THR A 211 -3.46 -14.24 6.09
N ILE A 212 -4.77 -14.49 5.99
CA ILE A 212 -5.51 -15.48 6.78
C ILE A 212 -5.53 -16.77 5.97
N ALA A 213 -4.76 -17.76 6.40
CA ALA A 213 -4.49 -18.96 5.61
C ALA A 213 -5.15 -20.22 6.20
N TYR A 214 -5.78 -21.00 5.32
CA TYR A 214 -6.22 -22.37 5.55
C TYR A 214 -5.37 -23.32 4.69
N VAL A 215 -4.32 -23.90 5.28
CA VAL A 215 -3.29 -24.58 4.51
C VAL A 215 -2.65 -25.74 5.27
N ALA A 216 -1.80 -26.53 4.61
CA ALA A 216 -0.93 -27.49 5.30
C ALA A 216 -0.02 -26.79 6.33
N ALA A 217 0.34 -27.50 7.40
CA ALA A 217 1.13 -26.96 8.50
C ALA A 217 2.46 -26.32 8.04
N ASP A 218 3.15 -26.96 7.10
CA ASP A 218 4.45 -26.55 6.55
C ASP A 218 4.35 -25.61 5.34
N ALA A 219 3.15 -25.27 4.88
CA ALA A 219 2.99 -24.42 3.69
C ALA A 219 3.58 -23.02 3.89
N ASP A 220 4.31 -22.51 2.89
CA ASP A 220 4.66 -21.10 2.86
C ASP A 220 3.45 -20.28 2.43
N VAL A 221 3.14 -19.24 3.19
CA VAL A 221 1.96 -18.40 2.97
C VAL A 221 2.40 -17.14 2.25
N PRO A 222 1.89 -16.88 1.03
CA PRO A 222 2.25 -15.68 0.28
C PRO A 222 1.63 -14.43 0.92
N ILE A 223 2.31 -13.30 0.71
CA ILE A 223 1.74 -11.98 0.99
C ILE A 223 0.52 -11.74 0.08
N PRO A 224 -0.53 -11.02 0.53
CA PRO A 224 -1.69 -10.73 -0.31
C PRO A 224 -1.27 -10.00 -1.59
N PRO A 225 -1.86 -10.34 -2.75
CA PRO A 225 -1.49 -9.73 -4.03
C PRO A 225 -1.77 -8.22 -4.04
N THR A 226 -2.74 -7.76 -3.27
CA THR A 226 -3.14 -6.35 -3.14
C THR A 226 -2.10 -5.50 -2.40
N ALA A 227 -1.13 -6.12 -1.72
CA ALA A 227 -0.03 -5.43 -1.07
C ALA A 227 0.72 -4.49 -2.02
N THR A 228 0.94 -4.90 -3.28
CA THR A 228 1.65 -4.05 -4.27
C THR A 228 0.88 -2.78 -4.64
N ASN A 229 -0.44 -2.79 -4.45
CA ASN A 229 -1.34 -1.70 -4.83
C ASN A 229 -1.81 -0.88 -3.62
N LEU A 230 -1.39 -1.26 -2.41
CA LEU A 230 -1.82 -0.63 -1.16
C LEU A 230 -1.66 0.89 -1.14
N PRO A 231 -0.54 1.49 -1.63
CA PRO A 231 -0.40 2.94 -1.66
C PRO A 231 -1.41 3.64 -2.59
N GLU A 232 -1.71 3.03 -3.73
CA GLU A 232 -2.66 3.61 -4.71
C GLU A 232 -4.08 3.54 -4.17
N LEU A 233 -4.47 2.40 -3.59
CA LEU A 233 -5.80 2.18 -3.04
C LEU A 233 -6.04 3.05 -1.80
N GLY A 234 -5.04 3.19 -0.92
CA GLY A 234 -5.14 4.08 0.24
C GLY A 234 -5.16 5.58 -0.12
N ALA A 235 -4.59 5.97 -1.27
CA ALA A 235 -4.72 7.35 -1.76
C ALA A 235 -6.13 7.65 -2.32
N LYS A 236 -6.81 6.65 -2.89
CA LYS A 236 -8.19 6.80 -3.39
C LYS A 236 -9.19 7.00 -2.25
N ASP A 237 -9.01 6.27 -1.16
CA ASP A 237 -9.88 6.31 0.02
C ASP A 237 -9.84 7.64 0.77
N GLN A 238 -8.72 8.38 0.69
CA GLN A 238 -8.59 9.74 1.23
C GLN A 238 -9.33 10.81 0.41
N GLY A 239 -10.25 10.43 -0.49
CA GLY A 239 -11.05 11.37 -1.29
C GLY A 239 -10.27 12.01 -2.44
N GLY A 240 -9.34 11.27 -3.06
CA GLY A 240 -8.66 11.71 -4.28
C GLY A 240 -7.88 13.01 -4.10
N VAL A 241 -7.03 13.10 -3.08
CA VAL A 241 -6.01 14.15 -3.04
C VAL A 241 -4.76 13.64 -3.76
N THR A 242 -4.81 13.62 -5.09
CA THR A 242 -3.58 13.64 -5.88
C THR A 242 -2.90 14.97 -5.56
N SER A 243 -1.90 14.98 -4.68
CA SER A 243 -1.07 16.15 -4.50
C SER A 243 -0.19 16.30 -5.75
N THR A 244 -0.73 16.89 -6.81
CA THR A 244 0.08 17.47 -7.86
C THR A 244 0.78 18.66 -7.25
N THR A 245 2.01 18.43 -6.81
CA THR A 245 2.94 19.51 -6.47
C THR A 245 3.22 20.30 -7.74
N ILE A 246 2.43 21.34 -8.00
CA ILE A 246 2.84 22.42 -8.90
C ILE A 246 3.80 23.28 -8.08
N ALA A 247 5.06 23.33 -8.51
CA ALA A 247 6.07 24.17 -7.87
C ALA A 247 5.59 25.63 -7.85
N GLY A 248 5.26 26.14 -6.65
CA GLY A 248 5.09 27.57 -6.40
C GLY A 248 3.76 28.05 -5.82
N ALA A 249 2.79 27.18 -5.48
CA ALA A 249 1.54 27.64 -4.86
C ALA A 249 1.39 27.13 -3.41
N THR A 250 1.50 28.05 -2.45
CA THR A 250 1.10 27.82 -1.06
C THR A 250 -0.43 27.78 -1.00
N SER A 251 -1.04 26.63 -0.69
CA SER A 251 -2.44 26.59 -0.28
C SER A 251 -2.55 26.20 1.20
N THR A 252 -3.16 27.10 1.98
CA THR A 252 -3.66 26.82 3.32
C THR A 252 -4.99 26.06 3.21
N THR A 253 -5.04 24.87 3.78
CA THR A 253 -6.27 24.08 3.92
C THR A 253 -7.14 24.63 5.05
N ILE A 254 -8.40 24.95 4.76
CA ILE A 254 -9.45 25.08 5.78
C ILE A 254 -10.28 23.80 5.74
N ALA A 255 -10.40 23.14 6.90
CA ALA A 255 -11.25 21.96 7.08
C ALA A 255 -12.73 22.37 7.15
N GLY A 256 -13.59 21.65 6.40
CA GLY A 256 -15.05 21.74 6.51
C GLY A 256 -15.70 22.72 5.54
N ALA A 257 -15.86 22.33 4.27
CA ALA A 257 -16.82 22.97 3.36
C ALA A 257 -17.88 21.94 2.96
N THR A 258 -19.04 22.04 3.59
CA THR A 258 -20.28 21.35 3.24
C THR A 258 -20.67 21.76 1.81
N SER A 259 -20.97 20.78 0.95
CA SER A 259 -21.41 21.01 -0.42
C SER A 259 -22.70 21.84 -0.44
N THR A 260 -22.59 23.11 -0.83
CA THR A 260 -23.77 23.93 -1.14
C THR A 260 -23.88 24.01 -2.65
N THR A 261 -24.85 23.27 -3.22
CA THR A 261 -25.21 23.36 -4.63
C THR A 261 -25.85 24.73 -4.88
N ILE A 262 -25.24 25.57 -5.72
CA ILE A 262 -25.88 26.80 -6.23
C ILE A 262 -26.22 26.57 -7.70
N ALA A 263 -27.52 26.61 -7.99
CA ALA A 263 -28.08 26.62 -9.32
C ALA A 263 -27.94 27.99 -9.99
N GLY A 264 -27.64 27.99 -11.29
CA GLY A 264 -27.95 29.09 -12.20
C GLY A 264 -26.79 29.99 -12.58
N ALA A 265 -26.31 29.85 -13.82
CA ALA A 265 -25.73 30.96 -14.59
C ALA A 265 -26.25 30.88 -16.02
N THR A 266 -27.31 31.64 -16.27
CA THR A 266 -27.87 31.99 -17.57
C THR A 266 -26.82 32.74 -18.40
N THR A 267 -26.55 32.28 -19.62
CA THR A 267 -25.74 33.03 -20.58
C THR A 267 -26.61 33.89 -21.49
N THR A 268 -26.46 35.21 -21.39
CA THR A 268 -26.79 36.21 -22.41
C THR A 268 -25.51 37.03 -22.64
N SER A 269 -24.91 36.98 -23.84
CA SER A 269 -24.89 38.05 -24.87
C SER A 269 -23.95 39.22 -24.49
N ASN A 270 -23.07 39.79 -25.31
CA ASN A 270 -23.02 40.05 -26.75
C ASN A 270 -21.57 40.49 -27.13
N GLY A 271 -21.21 40.41 -28.41
CA GLY A 271 -20.04 41.09 -28.98
C GLY A 271 -19.47 40.38 -30.20
#